data_AF-A0A356EQF6-F1
#
_entry.id   AF-A0A356EQF6-F1
#
_cell.length_a   1.000
_cell.length_b   1.000
_cell.length_c   1.000
_cell.angle_alpha   90.00
_cell.angle_beta   90.00
_cell.angle_gamma   90.00
#
_symmetry.space_group_name_H-M   'P 1'
#
loop_
_entity.id
_entity.type
_entity.pdbx_description
1 polymer ?
#
loop_
_entity_poly.entity_id
_entity_poly.type
_entity_poly.pdbx_seq_one_letter_code
_entity_poly.pdbx_strand_id
1 'polypeptide(L)'
;MARLVCANLKARRYDVFMDVEDLRSGQFNESLLHEIDAATDVIVILTPGSLDRCFRKGDWLRWEVAHAIASGKNVVPVITRGFAWPAQPLPEGLKRLPYYQGVEPSHSLFNASIDKLVLLLQGRPRPRTWRWIAGLGGVAIGLVCISTVPHLIDRTAPGRSQEVPVQATVSSEVTPISLVEVPVLKTRLALPLAEEATKAAEAVRQECVVAQAQTHSDSVPDWKALVQKSEETKEPAHRLAYLELARDSAALQGRCSNAIELCDSMQEMFAFTPFQINSMKAETLLLVQRAAINPKSRFELGATSIELARHAIAMDDYTSAEQLVTIAASAGRTPVEGLLGADFLANQVSFVRDDIARGKEYYSHVWKLAERLRDEPSDPRSNVECGKYLCFAKNAWAVGLPMIAKGDNPGLRALAEKEMQPPLETTGRLALGDAWWALAENVGPSERANYQQRAKCWYLRAIGREADISKRGKLRVKLQERLAQIPAQPAQLRLQVEVEGGTTLIVASDGIYLWHTYGVRNVKVNFHSCGTYMQGRRKTKRPKIIRNYGATRFLPEGVDFARARLEWKKASHPWGKVTTFDAMEDCLQIRLSDSPGGASAFTLVIVFPP
;
A
#
# COMPACT_ATOMS: atom_id res chain seq x y z
N MET A 1 -20.41 8.97 2.91
CA MET A 1 -21.15 10.20 3.26
C MET A 1 -20.24 11.28 3.84
N ALA A 2 -19.46 11.03 4.89
CA ALA A 2 -18.57 12.02 5.53
C ALA A 2 -17.68 12.81 4.55
N ARG A 3 -16.98 12.10 3.63
CA ARG A 3 -16.16 12.73 2.57
C ARG A 3 -16.95 13.69 1.67
N LEU A 4 -18.19 13.38 1.35
CA LEU A 4 -19.05 14.21 0.48
C LEU A 4 -19.53 15.48 1.21
N VAL A 5 -19.91 15.35 2.47
CA VAL A 5 -20.27 16.49 3.34
C VAL A 5 -19.05 17.40 3.52
N CYS A 6 -17.89 16.83 3.84
CA CYS A 6 -16.64 17.55 3.98
C CYS A 6 -16.25 18.31 2.70
N ALA A 7 -16.26 17.64 1.55
CA ALA A 7 -15.98 18.28 0.25
C ALA A 7 -16.93 19.45 -0.04
N ASN A 8 -18.22 19.31 0.29
CA ASN A 8 -19.22 20.35 0.04
C ASN A 8 -19.13 21.56 0.99
N LEU A 9 -18.77 21.34 2.24
CA LEU A 9 -18.54 22.41 3.21
C LEU A 9 -17.23 23.15 2.91
N LYS A 10 -16.17 22.42 2.52
CA LYS A 10 -14.92 23.01 2.02
C LYS A 10 -15.15 23.85 0.76
N ALA A 11 -15.96 23.37 -0.19
CA ALA A 11 -16.36 24.16 -1.36
C ALA A 11 -17.12 25.45 -0.98
N ARG A 12 -17.83 25.45 0.16
CA ARG A 12 -18.50 26.61 0.75
C ARG A 12 -17.62 27.41 1.71
N ARG A 13 -16.30 27.14 1.74
CA ARG A 13 -15.26 27.86 2.53
C ARG A 13 -15.40 27.73 4.04
N TYR A 14 -15.99 26.64 4.50
CA TYR A 14 -15.87 26.23 5.89
C TYR A 14 -14.52 25.59 6.13
N ASP A 15 -13.94 25.85 7.30
CA ASP A 15 -12.80 25.12 7.80
C ASP A 15 -13.30 23.80 8.40
N VAL A 16 -12.91 22.68 7.80
CA VAL A 16 -13.50 21.37 8.11
C VAL A 16 -12.39 20.37 8.35
N PHE A 17 -12.26 20.02 9.63
CA PHE A 17 -11.54 18.83 10.06
C PHE A 17 -12.44 17.60 9.90
N MET A 18 -11.89 16.52 9.33
CA MET A 18 -12.59 15.25 9.20
C MET A 18 -11.64 14.16 9.68
N ASP A 19 -12.06 13.44 10.71
CA ASP A 19 -11.40 12.22 11.15
C ASP A 19 -11.50 11.20 10.02
N VAL A 20 -10.40 11.01 9.28
CA VAL A 20 -10.24 9.91 8.35
C VAL A 20 -9.85 8.71 9.21
N GLU A 21 -10.45 7.55 8.99
CA GLU A 21 -10.25 6.33 9.81
C GLU A 21 -8.77 5.91 10.02
N ASP A 22 -7.82 6.58 9.36
CA ASP A 22 -6.37 6.44 9.53
C ASP A 22 -5.81 7.03 10.85
N LEU A 23 -6.56 7.87 11.57
CA LEU A 23 -6.18 8.40 12.90
C LEU A 23 -6.55 7.45 14.07
N ARG A 24 -7.12 6.29 13.73
CA ARG A 24 -7.69 5.30 14.67
C ARG A 24 -6.78 4.09 14.94
N SER A 25 -5.49 4.19 14.62
CA SER A 25 -4.44 3.21 14.95
C SER A 25 -3.47 3.78 16.01
N GLY A 26 -3.88 3.79 17.28
CA GLY A 26 -3.04 4.21 18.39
C GLY A 26 -3.82 4.62 19.64
N GLN A 27 -3.13 4.72 20.79
CA GLN A 27 -3.68 5.20 22.07
C GLN A 27 -4.53 6.46 21.88
N PHE A 28 -5.63 6.56 22.65
CA PHE A 28 -6.53 7.70 22.74
C PHE A 28 -5.84 9.02 22.37
N ASN A 29 -6.19 9.55 21.21
CA ASN A 29 -5.53 10.74 20.68
C ASN A 29 -6.08 11.96 21.42
N GLU A 30 -5.37 12.43 22.47
CA GLU A 30 -5.69 13.68 23.17
C GLU A 30 -5.84 14.86 22.18
N SER A 31 -5.12 14.80 21.05
CA SER A 31 -5.23 15.76 19.96
C SER A 31 -6.63 15.80 19.33
N LEU A 32 -7.35 14.67 19.24
CA LEU A 32 -8.70 14.66 18.67
C LEU A 32 -9.72 15.33 19.60
N LEU A 33 -9.55 15.18 20.92
CA LEU A 33 -10.37 15.95 21.87
C LEU A 33 -10.07 17.44 21.78
N HIS A 34 -8.78 17.81 21.61
CA HIS A 34 -8.40 19.20 21.38
C HIS A 34 -9.03 19.78 20.10
N GLU A 35 -9.10 19.01 19.01
CA GLU A 35 -9.81 19.42 17.79
C GLU A 35 -11.32 19.60 18.02
N ILE A 36 -11.94 18.71 18.80
CA ILE A 36 -13.35 18.87 19.19
C ILE A 36 -13.54 20.14 20.05
N ASP A 37 -12.62 20.40 20.97
CA ASP A 37 -12.65 21.59 21.84
C ASP A 37 -12.33 22.89 21.09
N ALA A 38 -11.57 22.83 20.00
CA ALA A 38 -11.33 23.97 19.11
C ALA A 38 -12.49 24.19 18.12
N ALA A 39 -13.23 23.14 17.76
CA ALA A 39 -14.33 23.23 16.80
C ALA A 39 -15.51 24.04 17.34
N THR A 40 -16.18 24.79 16.45
CA THR A 40 -17.45 25.48 16.75
C THR A 40 -18.63 24.54 16.59
N ASP A 41 -18.64 23.77 15.50
CA ASP A 41 -19.69 22.81 15.14
C ASP A 41 -19.11 21.41 15.05
N VAL A 42 -19.87 20.41 15.52
CA VAL A 42 -19.50 18.99 15.43
C VAL A 42 -20.58 18.26 14.63
N ILE A 43 -20.22 17.80 13.44
CA ILE A 43 -21.16 17.11 12.54
C ILE A 43 -21.04 15.61 12.73
N VAL A 44 -22.12 14.96 13.16
CA VAL A 44 -22.13 13.51 13.45
C VAL A 44 -22.81 12.76 12.32
N ILE A 45 -22.06 11.97 11.55
CA ILE A 45 -22.59 11.21 10.41
C ILE A 45 -23.19 9.88 10.89
N LEU A 46 -24.50 9.72 10.75
CA LEU A 46 -25.24 8.53 11.21
C LEU A 46 -25.57 7.61 10.02
N THR A 47 -24.73 6.60 9.81
CA THR A 47 -24.94 5.50 8.85
C THR A 47 -25.62 4.30 9.49
N PRO A 48 -26.30 3.41 8.72
CA PRO A 48 -26.90 2.20 9.28
C PRO A 48 -25.91 1.44 10.18
N GLY A 49 -26.30 1.17 11.43
CA GLY A 49 -25.47 0.49 12.44
C GLY A 49 -24.33 1.32 13.08
N SER A 50 -24.21 2.61 12.75
CA SER A 50 -23.10 3.46 13.25
C SER A 50 -23.05 3.60 14.77
N LEU A 51 -24.20 3.56 15.46
CA LEU A 51 -24.30 3.69 16.92
C LEU A 51 -24.20 2.35 17.66
N ASP A 52 -24.25 1.21 16.98
CA ASP A 52 -24.24 -0.12 17.61
C ASP A 52 -22.93 -0.36 18.38
N ARG A 53 -21.83 0.21 17.88
CA ARG A 53 -20.53 0.16 18.54
C ARG A 53 -20.47 1.01 19.81
N CYS A 54 -21.27 2.07 19.93
CA CYS A 54 -21.24 3.03 21.04
C CYS A 54 -21.76 2.45 22.37
N PHE A 55 -22.42 1.30 22.34
CA PHE A 55 -22.82 0.58 23.56
C PHE A 55 -21.62 -0.02 24.31
N ARG A 56 -20.48 -0.22 23.64
CA ARG A 56 -19.21 -0.59 24.28
C ARG A 56 -18.63 0.61 25.02
N LYS A 57 -18.18 0.41 26.27
CA LYS A 57 -17.66 1.51 27.12
C LYS A 57 -16.42 2.23 26.57
N GLY A 58 -15.62 1.54 25.74
CA GLY A 58 -14.40 2.06 25.14
C GLY A 58 -14.48 2.38 23.65
N ASP A 59 -15.68 2.62 23.11
CA ASP A 59 -15.83 3.02 21.71
C ASP A 59 -15.51 4.52 21.52
N TRP A 60 -14.69 4.85 20.53
CA TRP A 60 -14.25 6.23 20.33
C TRP A 60 -15.33 7.15 19.80
N LEU A 61 -16.25 6.66 18.96
CA LEU A 61 -17.38 7.50 18.52
C LEU A 61 -18.29 7.85 19.71
N ARG A 62 -18.43 6.94 20.69
CA ARG A 62 -19.10 7.25 21.95
C ARG A 62 -18.37 8.37 22.70
N TRP A 63 -17.05 8.32 22.80
CA TRP A 63 -16.28 9.34 23.54
C TRP A 63 -16.27 10.69 22.84
N GLU A 64 -16.05 10.73 21.52
CA GLU A 64 -16.08 11.95 20.70
C GLU A 64 -17.42 12.67 20.82
N VAL A 65 -18.53 11.94 20.62
CA VAL A 65 -19.87 12.52 20.68
C VAL A 65 -20.24 12.93 22.12
N ALA A 66 -19.89 12.11 23.11
CA ALA A 66 -20.13 12.46 24.51
C ALA A 66 -19.34 13.71 24.93
N HIS A 67 -18.09 13.84 24.50
CA HIS A 67 -17.24 15.00 24.77
C HIS A 67 -17.79 16.25 24.08
N ALA A 68 -18.16 16.17 22.79
CA ALA A 68 -18.77 17.30 22.09
C ALA A 68 -20.07 17.80 22.77
N ILE A 69 -20.91 16.87 23.25
CA ILE A 69 -22.13 17.19 24.00
C ILE A 69 -21.80 17.81 25.36
N ALA A 70 -20.80 17.27 26.07
CA ALA A 70 -20.38 17.77 27.38
C ALA A 70 -19.72 19.15 27.31
N SER A 71 -18.89 19.39 26.28
CA SER A 71 -18.24 20.68 25.98
C SER A 71 -19.19 21.72 25.37
N GLY A 72 -20.49 21.42 25.26
CA GLY A 72 -21.50 22.38 24.80
C GLY A 72 -21.39 22.79 23.34
N LYS A 73 -20.78 21.95 22.48
CA LYS A 73 -20.61 22.22 21.05
C LYS A 73 -21.95 22.19 20.31
N ASN A 74 -22.01 22.87 19.16
CA ASN A 74 -23.16 22.76 18.27
C ASN A 74 -23.10 21.43 17.52
N VAL A 75 -23.76 20.40 18.05
CA VAL A 75 -23.77 19.06 17.47
C VAL A 75 -24.88 18.95 16.43
N VAL A 76 -24.55 18.63 15.18
CA VAL A 76 -25.52 18.52 14.08
C VAL A 76 -25.48 17.11 13.48
N PRO A 77 -26.49 16.25 13.77
CA PRO A 77 -26.57 14.92 13.18
C PRO A 77 -26.90 14.96 11.69
N VAL A 78 -26.16 14.19 10.89
CA VAL A 78 -26.47 13.94 9.47
C VAL A 78 -26.91 12.49 9.32
N ILE A 79 -28.22 12.29 9.20
CA ILE A 79 -28.86 10.98 9.16
C ILE A 79 -28.87 10.49 7.72
N THR A 80 -28.24 9.35 7.45
CA THR A 80 -28.21 8.78 6.10
C THR A 80 -29.32 7.75 5.90
N ARG A 81 -29.66 7.49 4.62
CA ARG A 81 -30.71 6.54 4.25
C ARG A 81 -30.48 5.17 4.90
N GLY A 82 -31.52 4.65 5.55
CA GLY A 82 -31.51 3.34 6.21
C GLY A 82 -30.95 3.35 7.63
N PHE A 83 -30.56 4.50 8.16
CA PHE A 83 -30.27 4.63 9.59
C PHE A 83 -31.56 4.49 10.39
N ALA A 84 -31.52 3.66 11.43
CA ALA A 84 -32.57 3.56 12.43
C ALA A 84 -31.96 3.81 13.81
N TRP A 85 -32.67 4.57 14.65
CA TRP A 85 -32.25 4.73 16.03
C TRP A 85 -32.30 3.37 16.75
N PRO A 86 -31.29 3.05 17.59
CA PRO A 86 -31.30 1.80 18.34
C PRO A 86 -32.54 1.70 19.24
N ALA A 87 -33.14 0.51 19.31
CA ALA A 87 -34.31 0.25 20.16
C ALA A 87 -33.97 0.31 21.66
N GLN A 88 -32.71 0.05 22.01
CA GLN A 88 -32.20 0.15 23.38
C GLN A 88 -31.76 1.59 23.69
N PRO A 89 -31.95 2.09 24.94
CA PRO A 89 -31.59 3.46 25.30
C PRO A 89 -30.10 3.76 25.10
N LEU A 90 -29.79 4.90 24.46
CA LEU A 90 -28.40 5.32 24.26
C LEU A 90 -27.65 5.50 25.59
N PRO A 91 -26.32 5.25 25.61
CA PRO A 91 -25.49 5.50 26.79
C PRO A 91 -25.60 6.95 27.28
N GLU A 92 -25.37 7.18 28.57
CA GLU A 92 -25.63 8.47 29.25
C GLU A 92 -25.10 9.71 28.51
N GLY A 93 -23.86 9.68 28.01
CA GLY A 93 -23.27 10.79 27.24
C GLY A 93 -23.87 11.04 25.85
N LEU A 94 -24.63 10.09 25.30
CA LEU A 94 -25.27 10.19 23.98
C LEU A 94 -26.79 10.31 24.07
N LYS A 95 -27.40 10.22 25.26
CA LYS A 95 -28.87 10.29 25.45
C LYS A 95 -29.49 11.54 24.82
N ARG A 96 -28.73 12.64 24.74
CA ARG A 96 -29.18 13.90 24.17
C ARG A 96 -29.13 13.94 22.64
N LEU A 97 -28.32 13.07 22.00
CA LEU A 97 -28.07 13.08 20.55
C LEU A 97 -29.35 13.02 19.69
N PRO A 98 -30.38 12.20 20.00
CA PRO A 98 -31.62 12.14 19.21
C PRO A 98 -32.44 13.44 19.24
N TYR A 99 -32.18 14.32 20.20
CA TYR A 99 -32.90 15.58 20.36
C TYR A 99 -32.20 16.77 19.69
N TYR A 100 -31.00 16.58 19.12
CA TYR A 100 -30.34 17.61 18.33
C TYR A 100 -30.98 17.72 16.94
N GLN A 101 -31.06 18.95 16.44
CA GLN A 101 -31.59 19.21 15.11
C GLN A 101 -30.63 18.67 14.05
N GLY A 102 -31.11 17.76 13.20
CA GLY A 102 -30.30 17.10 12.18
C GLY A 102 -30.79 17.33 10.75
N VAL A 103 -30.00 16.83 9.79
CA VAL A 103 -30.33 16.82 8.37
C VAL A 103 -30.35 15.39 7.86
N GLU A 104 -31.34 15.07 7.03
CA GLU A 104 -31.40 13.80 6.30
C GLU A 104 -31.14 14.08 4.80
N PRO A 105 -29.94 13.83 4.27
CA PRO A 105 -29.63 14.16 2.89
C PRO A 105 -30.37 13.29 1.89
N SER A 106 -31.14 13.91 0.99
CA SER A 106 -31.76 13.24 -0.14
C SER A 106 -30.76 13.09 -1.29
N HIS A 107 -30.68 11.91 -1.91
CA HIS A 107 -29.82 11.67 -3.08
C HIS A 107 -30.21 12.54 -4.29
N SER A 108 -31.49 12.86 -4.45
CA SER A 108 -31.99 13.69 -5.56
C SER A 108 -31.78 15.19 -5.32
N LEU A 109 -31.66 15.61 -4.06
CA LEU A 109 -31.55 17.03 -3.66
C LEU A 109 -30.38 17.21 -2.66
N PHE A 110 -29.24 16.62 -2.99
CA PHE A 110 -28.09 16.60 -2.09
C PHE A 110 -27.58 18.01 -1.76
N ASN A 111 -27.46 18.89 -2.76
CA ASN A 111 -27.01 20.26 -2.55
C ASN A 111 -27.95 21.06 -1.63
N ALA A 112 -29.27 20.94 -1.81
CA ALA A 112 -30.25 21.60 -0.94
C ALA A 112 -30.20 21.05 0.50
N SER A 113 -29.87 19.76 0.65
CA SER A 113 -29.64 19.14 1.96
C SER A 113 -28.40 19.72 2.64
N ILE A 114 -27.33 19.99 1.87
CA ILE A 114 -26.15 20.69 2.40
C ILE A 114 -26.48 22.15 2.75
N ASP A 115 -27.30 22.84 1.97
CA ASP A 115 -27.68 24.22 2.29
C ASP A 115 -28.51 24.26 3.59
N LYS A 116 -29.38 23.27 3.83
CA LYS A 116 -30.05 23.08 5.13
C LYS A 116 -29.06 22.78 6.25
N LEU A 117 -28.03 21.96 6.00
CA LEU A 117 -26.97 21.69 6.98
C LEU A 117 -26.23 22.98 7.36
N VAL A 118 -25.88 23.81 6.37
CA VAL A 118 -25.22 25.10 6.57
C VAL A 118 -26.06 26.05 7.45
N LEU A 119 -27.39 26.05 7.31
CA LEU A 119 -28.27 26.85 8.17
C LEU A 119 -28.25 26.42 9.65
N LEU A 120 -27.83 25.19 9.94
CA LEU A 120 -27.71 24.67 11.31
C LEU A 120 -26.33 24.90 11.91
N LEU A 121 -25.34 25.32 11.12
CA LEU A 121 -23.98 25.61 11.60
C LEU A 121 -23.93 27.01 12.22
N GLN A 122 -23.17 27.13 13.32
CA GLN A 122 -22.88 28.39 13.99
C GLN A 122 -21.57 29.01 13.49
N GLY A 123 -20.62 28.16 13.06
CA GLY A 123 -19.42 28.57 12.36
C GLY A 123 -19.76 29.32 11.09
N ARG A 124 -18.95 30.33 10.75
CA ARG A 124 -19.15 31.14 9.55
C ARG A 124 -18.10 30.79 8.50
N PRO A 125 -18.45 30.77 7.21
CA PRO A 125 -17.47 30.55 6.15
C PRO A 125 -16.47 31.70 6.15
N ARG A 126 -15.19 31.41 5.89
CA ARG A 126 -14.15 32.44 5.88
C ARG A 126 -14.53 33.53 4.83
N PRO A 127 -14.57 34.82 5.21
CA PRO A 127 -15.01 35.88 4.31
C PRO A 127 -14.09 35.96 3.10
N ARG A 128 -14.71 36.21 1.94
CA ARG A 128 -14.03 36.41 0.66
C ARG A 128 -13.41 37.81 0.70
N THR A 129 -12.14 37.94 1.08
CA THR A 129 -11.44 39.24 1.02
C THR A 129 -11.33 39.69 -0.43
N TRP A 130 -12.22 40.59 -0.82
CA TRP A 130 -12.24 41.27 -2.11
C TRP A 130 -11.37 42.53 -1.98
N ARG A 131 -10.18 42.53 -2.59
CA ARG A 131 -9.39 43.77 -2.77
C ARG A 131 -9.75 44.36 -4.13
N TRP A 132 -10.61 45.38 -4.16
CA TRP A 132 -10.60 46.37 -5.24
C TRP A 132 -9.98 47.68 -4.70
N ILE A 133 -9.04 48.20 -5.48
CA ILE A 133 -8.60 49.60 -5.70
C ILE A 133 -8.94 50.65 -4.62
N ALA A 134 -7.91 51.33 -4.10
CA ALA A 134 -7.89 52.80 -3.97
C ALA A 134 -6.45 53.29 -3.74
N GLY A 135 -5.83 53.80 -4.80
CA GLY A 135 -5.01 54.99 -4.67
C GLY A 135 -5.93 56.21 -4.51
N LEU A 136 -5.41 57.25 -3.87
CA LEU A 136 -6.00 58.56 -3.58
C LEU A 136 -6.79 58.69 -2.26
N GLY A 137 -6.10 59.25 -1.26
CA GLY A 137 -6.47 60.51 -0.59
C GLY A 137 -7.72 60.54 0.30
N GLY A 138 -7.49 60.79 1.59
CA GLY A 138 -8.45 61.53 2.44
C GLY A 138 -9.03 60.75 3.62
N VAL A 139 -8.50 61.05 4.80
CA VAL A 139 -9.17 61.21 6.12
C VAL A 139 -10.44 60.39 6.40
N ALA A 140 -10.38 59.50 7.40
CA ALA A 140 -11.26 59.55 8.59
C ALA A 140 -11.10 58.32 9.51
N ILE A 141 -10.68 58.61 10.75
CA ILE A 141 -11.23 58.09 12.02
C ILE A 141 -11.13 56.57 12.23
N GLY A 142 -9.99 56.15 12.79
CA GLY A 142 -9.84 54.87 13.48
C GLY A 142 -10.31 55.00 14.93
N LEU A 143 -11.44 54.39 15.27
CA LEU A 143 -11.80 54.11 16.66
C LEU A 143 -11.28 52.71 17.00
N VAL A 144 -10.17 52.70 17.74
CA VAL A 144 -9.54 51.53 18.33
C VAL A 144 -10.27 51.21 19.64
N CYS A 145 -10.81 49.99 19.78
CA CYS A 145 -11.21 49.45 21.08
C CYS A 145 -10.11 48.53 21.60
N ILE A 146 -9.37 49.03 22.58
CA ILE A 146 -8.40 48.31 23.43
C ILE A 146 -9.20 47.65 24.57
N SER A 147 -8.91 46.38 24.87
CA SER A 147 -9.02 45.88 26.24
C SER A 147 -7.62 45.56 26.77
N THR A 148 -7.28 46.24 27.85
CA THR A 148 -5.98 46.29 28.53
C THR A 148 -5.75 45.03 29.37
N VAL A 149 -4.59 44.38 29.22
CA VAL A 149 -4.02 43.51 30.25
C VAL A 149 -2.81 44.23 30.85
N PRO A 150 -2.74 44.43 32.19
CA PRO A 150 -1.59 45.08 32.80
C PRO A 150 -0.37 44.16 32.78
N HIS A 151 0.76 44.75 32.40
CA HIS A 151 2.09 44.22 32.62
C HIS A 151 2.34 43.92 34.10
N LEU A 152 2.87 42.74 34.41
CA LEU A 152 3.96 42.65 35.38
C LEU A 152 5.15 41.97 34.72
N ILE A 153 6.20 42.76 34.61
CA ILE A 153 7.55 42.38 34.23
C ILE A 153 8.15 41.69 35.45
N ASP A 154 8.69 40.48 35.29
CA ASP A 154 9.94 40.18 35.97
C ASP A 154 10.97 39.68 34.95
N ARG A 155 12.16 40.28 35.06
CA ARG A 155 13.28 40.15 34.15
C ARG A 155 14.27 39.16 34.74
N THR A 156 14.46 38.04 34.07
CA THR A 156 15.79 37.40 33.98
C THR A 156 16.01 36.89 32.56
N ALA A 157 17.02 37.46 31.89
CA ALA A 157 17.46 37.13 30.53
C ALA A 157 18.35 35.86 30.52
N PRO A 158 18.93 35.46 29.37
CA PRO A 158 18.29 34.66 28.34
C PRO A 158 18.97 33.29 28.21
N GLY A 159 18.21 32.21 28.36
CA GLY A 159 18.62 30.88 27.92
C GLY A 159 18.44 30.80 26.41
N ARG A 160 19.54 30.71 25.68
CA ARG A 160 19.62 30.50 24.23
C ARG A 160 18.87 29.20 23.88
N SER A 161 17.59 29.29 23.53
CA SER A 161 16.85 28.19 22.92
C SER A 161 17.44 27.97 21.54
N GLN A 162 18.35 27.00 21.44
CA GLN A 162 18.64 26.38 20.16
C GLN A 162 17.30 25.92 19.58
N GLU A 163 16.94 26.44 18.41
CA GLU A 163 16.00 25.77 17.53
C GLU A 163 16.58 24.38 17.24
N VAL A 164 16.13 23.38 18.00
CA VAL A 164 16.37 21.99 17.67
C VAL A 164 15.46 21.70 16.48
N PRO A 165 15.98 21.37 15.29
CA PRO A 165 15.14 20.99 14.17
C PRO A 165 14.34 19.75 14.60
N VAL A 166 13.01 19.85 14.56
CA VAL A 166 12.11 18.73 14.87
C VAL A 166 12.35 17.66 13.80
N GLN A 167 13.18 16.67 14.14
CA GLN A 167 13.36 15.48 13.33
C GLN A 167 12.08 14.64 13.44
N ALA A 168 11.24 14.68 12.41
CA ALA A 168 10.06 13.83 12.33
C ALA A 168 10.50 12.37 12.07
N THR A 169 10.57 11.55 13.12
CA THR A 169 10.73 10.10 12.99
C THR A 169 9.38 9.44 12.66
N VAL A 170 9.18 9.07 11.39
CA VAL A 170 7.95 8.46 10.84
C VAL A 170 7.82 6.95 11.18
N SER A 171 8.62 6.42 12.11
CA SER A 171 8.78 4.96 12.28
C SER A 171 7.60 4.25 12.98
N SER A 172 6.61 4.98 13.51
CA SER A 172 5.52 4.41 14.32
C SER A 172 4.26 4.02 13.54
N GLU A 173 4.16 4.36 12.25
CA GLU A 173 2.91 4.16 11.50
C GLU A 173 2.73 2.75 10.96
N VAL A 174 3.81 1.99 10.86
CA VAL A 174 3.78 0.64 10.30
C VAL A 174 3.84 -0.39 11.42
N THR A 175 3.10 -1.49 11.26
CA THR A 175 3.07 -2.57 12.26
C THR A 175 4.34 -3.44 12.15
N PRO A 176 4.72 -4.17 13.23
CA PRO A 176 5.86 -5.09 13.22
C PRO A 176 5.79 -6.24 12.19
N ILE A 177 4.64 -6.40 11.51
CA ILE A 177 4.36 -7.47 10.54
C ILE A 177 4.29 -6.95 9.09
N SER A 178 4.57 -5.67 8.88
CA SER A 178 4.85 -5.15 7.55
C SER A 178 6.11 -5.79 6.99
N LEU A 179 6.07 -6.12 5.70
CA LEU A 179 7.21 -6.67 4.98
C LEU A 179 8.05 -5.59 4.30
N VAL A 180 7.66 -4.32 4.45
CA VAL A 180 8.44 -3.18 4.01
C VAL A 180 8.96 -2.50 5.26
N GLU A 181 10.28 -2.51 5.41
CA GLU A 181 10.96 -1.64 6.36
C GLU A 181 10.85 -0.21 5.84
N VAL A 182 10.19 0.65 6.61
CA VAL A 182 10.17 2.08 6.32
C VAL A 182 11.50 2.63 6.81
N PRO A 183 12.37 3.14 5.93
CA PRO A 183 13.63 3.69 6.37
C PRO A 183 13.38 4.84 7.37
N VAL A 184 14.11 4.88 8.48
CA VAL A 184 14.09 6.03 9.39
C VAL A 184 14.86 7.15 8.71
N LEU A 185 14.15 8.02 8.01
CA LEU A 185 14.77 9.03 7.15
C LEU A 185 15.10 10.27 7.99
N LYS A 186 16.31 10.28 8.54
CA LYS A 186 16.77 11.28 9.52
C LYS A 186 16.98 12.70 8.96
N THR A 187 16.71 12.94 7.67
CA THR A 187 17.08 14.19 6.97
C THR A 187 16.02 14.69 5.98
N ARG A 188 14.74 14.37 6.15
CA ARG A 188 13.65 14.91 5.32
C ARG A 188 13.06 16.19 5.91
N LEU A 189 12.56 17.08 5.04
CA LEU A 189 11.79 18.25 5.47
C LEU A 189 10.44 17.78 6.04
N ALA A 190 9.98 18.41 7.12
CA ALA A 190 8.61 18.21 7.59
C ALA A 190 7.62 18.58 6.48
N LEU A 191 6.47 17.89 6.44
CA LEU A 191 5.39 18.32 5.56
C LEU A 191 4.92 19.72 5.97
N PRO A 192 4.77 20.66 5.01
CA PRO A 192 4.24 21.99 5.31
C PRO A 192 2.84 21.89 5.93
N LEU A 193 2.49 22.86 6.78
CA LEU A 193 1.14 22.94 7.32
C LEU A 193 0.12 23.07 6.19
N ALA A 194 -1.05 22.46 6.35
CA ALA A 194 -2.05 22.39 5.28
C ALA A 194 -2.43 23.77 4.72
N GLU A 195 -2.52 24.80 5.57
CA GLU A 195 -2.81 26.18 5.13
C GLU A 195 -1.68 26.78 4.28
N GLU A 196 -0.42 26.57 4.67
CA GLU A 196 0.77 27.05 3.95
C GLU A 196 0.91 26.35 2.60
N ALA A 197 0.77 25.02 2.59
CA ALA A 197 0.78 24.21 1.37
C ALA A 197 -0.31 24.68 0.39
N THR A 198 -1.52 24.95 0.88
CA THR A 198 -2.64 25.40 0.04
C THR A 198 -2.34 26.77 -0.58
N LYS A 199 -1.88 27.74 0.22
CA LYS A 199 -1.52 29.09 -0.27
C LYS A 199 -0.40 29.03 -1.31
N ALA A 200 0.64 28.26 -1.03
CA ALA A 200 1.77 28.07 -1.95
C ALA A 200 1.30 27.41 -3.26
N ALA A 201 0.45 26.38 -3.19
CA ALA A 201 -0.09 25.71 -4.36
C ALA A 201 -0.97 26.64 -5.22
N GLU A 202 -1.76 27.51 -4.59
CA GLU A 202 -2.53 28.55 -5.31
C GLU A 202 -1.62 29.58 -5.98
N ALA A 203 -0.59 30.06 -5.28
CA ALA A 203 0.38 31.02 -5.80
C ALA A 203 1.14 30.45 -7.01
N VAL A 204 1.67 29.23 -6.90
CA VAL A 204 2.38 28.53 -7.98
C VAL A 204 1.46 28.31 -9.20
N ARG A 205 0.21 27.88 -8.98
CA ARG A 205 -0.76 27.75 -10.08
C ARG A 205 -1.04 29.08 -10.77
N GLN A 206 -1.21 30.16 -10.01
CA GLN A 206 -1.47 31.48 -10.56
C GLN A 206 -0.26 31.99 -11.37
N GLU A 207 0.96 31.76 -10.90
CA GLU A 207 2.19 32.08 -11.64
C GLU A 207 2.23 31.36 -13.00
N CYS A 208 1.92 30.06 -13.02
CA CYS A 208 1.87 29.28 -14.25
C CYS A 208 0.80 29.80 -15.23
N VAL A 209 -0.40 30.13 -14.75
CA VAL A 209 -1.47 30.69 -15.58
C VAL A 209 -1.04 32.01 -16.22
N VAL A 210 -0.36 32.89 -15.46
CA VAL A 210 0.16 34.15 -15.99
C VAL A 210 1.23 33.90 -17.06
N ALA A 211 2.15 32.97 -16.82
CA ALA A 211 3.20 32.62 -17.80
C ALA A 211 2.62 32.01 -19.09
N GLN A 212 1.60 31.17 -18.99
CA GLN A 212 0.88 30.59 -20.15
C GLN A 212 0.16 31.68 -20.96
N ALA A 213 -0.51 32.61 -20.29
CA ALA A 213 -1.18 33.74 -20.95
C ALA A 213 -0.21 34.64 -21.71
N GLN A 214 1.00 34.87 -21.16
CA GLN A 214 2.05 35.67 -21.81
C GLN A 214 2.66 34.98 -23.04
N THR A 215 2.65 33.65 -23.06
CA THR A 215 3.21 32.83 -24.15
C THR A 215 2.16 32.36 -25.15
N HIS A 216 0.88 32.76 -24.95
CA HIS A 216 -0.28 32.29 -25.72
C HIS A 216 -0.35 30.76 -25.85
N SER A 217 0.07 30.04 -24.82
CA SER A 217 0.08 28.58 -24.81
C SER A 217 -1.05 28.01 -23.96
N ASP A 218 -1.91 27.20 -24.59
CA ASP A 218 -2.94 26.41 -23.90
C ASP A 218 -2.41 25.04 -23.41
N SER A 219 -1.12 24.76 -23.59
CA SER A 219 -0.52 23.48 -23.18
C SER A 219 -0.33 23.40 -21.67
N VAL A 220 -0.53 22.23 -21.09
CA VAL A 220 -0.12 21.89 -19.71
C VAL A 220 1.34 22.32 -19.48
N PRO A 221 1.69 22.89 -18.31
CA PRO A 221 3.06 23.33 -18.03
C PRO A 221 4.10 22.20 -18.25
N ASP A 222 5.30 22.56 -18.68
CA ASP A 222 6.40 21.58 -18.77
C ASP A 222 6.84 21.17 -17.36
N TRP A 223 6.60 19.91 -17.02
CA TRP A 223 6.95 19.35 -15.71
C TRP A 223 8.44 19.45 -15.42
N LYS A 224 9.33 19.41 -16.43
CA LYS A 224 10.78 19.53 -16.22
C LYS A 224 11.17 20.92 -15.75
N ALA A 225 10.57 21.96 -16.34
CA ALA A 225 10.78 23.33 -15.91
C ALA A 225 10.25 23.56 -14.48
N LEU A 226 9.13 22.92 -14.12
CA LEU A 226 8.60 22.98 -12.75
C LEU A 226 9.50 22.27 -11.74
N VAL A 227 10.12 21.14 -12.10
CA VAL A 227 11.13 20.48 -11.27
C VAL A 227 12.32 21.42 -11.04
N GLN A 228 12.85 22.05 -12.09
CA GLN A 228 13.94 23.01 -11.95
C GLN A 228 13.57 24.17 -11.00
N LYS A 229 12.37 24.76 -11.17
CA LYS A 229 11.88 25.80 -10.25
C LYS A 229 11.79 25.30 -8.80
N SER A 230 11.38 24.05 -8.60
CA SER A 230 11.36 23.45 -7.25
C SER A 230 12.76 23.36 -6.63
N GLU A 231 13.79 23.08 -7.42
CA GLU A 231 15.19 23.00 -6.96
C GLU A 231 15.74 24.37 -6.59
N GLU A 232 15.33 25.42 -7.30
CA GLU A 232 15.70 26.82 -7.04
C GLU A 232 14.94 27.43 -5.85
N THR A 233 13.80 26.85 -5.48
CA THR A 233 12.91 27.36 -4.42
C THR A 233 13.37 26.92 -3.04
N LYS A 234 13.63 27.89 -2.15
CA LYS A 234 14.05 27.63 -0.76
C LYS A 234 12.90 27.31 0.19
N GLU A 235 11.72 27.88 -0.04
CA GLU A 235 10.58 27.73 0.86
C GLU A 235 9.93 26.34 0.69
N PRO A 236 9.80 25.52 1.77
CA PRO A 236 9.30 24.15 1.66
C PRO A 236 7.91 24.03 1.05
N ALA A 237 6.97 24.93 1.41
CA ALA A 237 5.60 24.91 0.89
C ALA A 237 5.54 25.16 -0.63
N HIS A 238 6.28 26.15 -1.13
CA HIS A 238 6.38 26.44 -2.57
C HIS A 238 7.13 25.34 -3.33
N ARG A 239 8.18 24.77 -2.71
CA ARG A 239 8.90 23.65 -3.30
C ARG A 239 8.02 22.41 -3.48
N LEU A 240 7.22 22.08 -2.47
CA LEU A 240 6.23 20.99 -2.57
C LEU A 240 5.19 21.30 -3.65
N ALA A 241 4.64 22.51 -3.67
CA ALA A 241 3.66 22.94 -4.67
C ALA A 241 4.18 22.82 -6.12
N TYR A 242 5.45 23.17 -6.36
CA TYR A 242 6.08 22.98 -7.68
C TYR A 242 6.19 21.50 -8.07
N LEU A 243 6.59 20.63 -7.15
CA LEU A 243 6.69 19.20 -7.39
C LEU A 243 5.32 18.54 -7.62
N GLU A 244 4.30 18.92 -6.85
CA GLU A 244 2.91 18.47 -7.04
C GLU A 244 2.38 18.88 -8.41
N LEU A 245 2.60 20.15 -8.81
CA LEU A 245 2.19 20.62 -10.13
C LEU A 245 2.97 19.94 -11.27
N ALA A 246 4.26 19.66 -11.06
CA ALA A 246 5.08 18.90 -12.01
C ALA A 246 4.53 17.48 -12.19
N ARG A 247 4.21 16.80 -11.09
CA ARG A 247 3.60 15.46 -11.08
C ARG A 247 2.28 15.45 -11.84
N ASP A 248 1.38 16.38 -11.52
CA ASP A 248 0.08 16.48 -12.16
C ASP A 248 0.24 16.79 -13.66
N SER A 249 1.19 17.64 -14.03
CA SER A 249 1.50 17.97 -15.42
C SER A 249 2.01 16.75 -16.20
N ALA A 250 2.93 15.97 -15.62
CA ALA A 250 3.41 14.72 -16.22
C ALA A 250 2.28 13.68 -16.34
N ALA A 251 1.43 13.56 -15.32
CA ALA A 251 0.31 12.64 -15.29
C ALA A 251 -0.74 12.97 -16.37
N LEU A 252 -1.10 14.25 -16.52
CA LEU A 252 -2.05 14.73 -17.55
C LEU A 252 -1.51 14.57 -18.98
N GLN A 253 -0.19 14.42 -19.15
CA GLN A 253 0.44 14.06 -20.42
C GLN A 253 0.52 12.54 -20.65
N GLY A 254 -0.02 11.73 -19.74
CA GLY A 254 0.03 10.26 -19.81
C GLY A 254 1.41 9.66 -19.54
N ARG A 255 2.35 10.43 -18.96
CA ARG A 255 3.72 9.98 -18.66
C ARG A 255 3.76 9.29 -17.30
N CYS A 256 3.30 8.04 -17.26
CA CYS A 256 3.16 7.25 -16.04
C CYS A 256 4.46 7.17 -15.23
N SER A 257 5.55 6.70 -15.86
CA SER A 257 6.86 6.56 -15.18
C SER A 257 7.34 7.87 -14.55
N ASN A 258 7.31 8.98 -15.29
CA ASN A 258 7.78 10.27 -14.77
C ASN A 258 6.89 10.81 -13.65
N ALA A 259 5.57 10.62 -13.73
CA ALA A 259 4.66 11.06 -12.67
C ALA A 259 4.95 10.30 -11.35
N ILE A 260 5.27 9.00 -11.42
CA ILE A 260 5.64 8.21 -10.24
C ILE A 260 7.05 8.56 -9.74
N GLU A 261 8.02 8.81 -10.61
CA GLU A 261 9.35 9.31 -10.24
C GLU A 261 9.26 10.63 -9.45
N LEU A 262 8.30 11.50 -9.79
CA LEU A 262 8.07 12.74 -9.05
C LEU A 262 7.44 12.48 -7.66
N CYS A 263 6.56 11.48 -7.54
CA CYS A 263 6.14 10.98 -6.23
C CYS A 263 7.32 10.45 -5.41
N ASP A 264 8.25 9.75 -6.06
CA ASP A 264 9.45 9.22 -5.42
C ASP A 264 10.43 10.35 -5.01
N SER A 265 10.52 11.42 -5.80
CA SER A 265 11.31 12.60 -5.46
C SER A 265 10.70 13.36 -4.27
N MET A 266 9.37 13.47 -4.22
CA MET A 266 8.66 14.09 -3.11
C MET A 266 8.81 13.30 -1.80
N GLN A 267 8.70 11.97 -1.84
CA GLN A 267 8.99 11.18 -0.64
C GLN A 267 10.44 11.40 -0.21
N GLU A 268 11.42 11.40 -1.10
CA GLU A 268 12.83 11.56 -0.72
C GLU A 268 13.10 12.89 -0.02
N MET A 269 12.37 13.93 -0.38
CA MET A 269 12.54 15.28 0.15
C MET A 269 11.70 15.56 1.42
N PHE A 270 10.46 15.08 1.46
CA PHE A 270 9.50 15.40 2.53
C PHE A 270 9.13 14.18 3.36
N ALA A 271 8.87 14.40 4.64
CA ALA A 271 8.51 13.39 5.63
C ALA A 271 7.06 12.89 5.46
N PHE A 272 6.70 12.47 4.25
CA PHE A 272 5.47 11.74 4.00
C PHE A 272 5.48 10.41 4.72
N THR A 273 4.30 10.03 5.16
CA THR A 273 4.09 8.71 5.72
C THR A 273 3.88 7.67 4.60
N PRO A 274 4.16 6.38 4.85
CA PRO A 274 4.01 5.34 3.82
C PRO A 274 2.59 5.29 3.21
N PHE A 275 1.55 5.49 4.04
CA PHE A 275 0.16 5.54 3.59
C PHE A 275 -0.11 6.78 2.73
N GLN A 276 0.43 7.93 3.11
CA GLN A 276 0.32 9.15 2.29
C GLN A 276 1.01 8.97 0.93
N ILE A 277 2.16 8.28 0.89
CA ILE A 277 2.85 7.96 -0.37
C ILE A 277 2.02 7.05 -1.27
N ASN A 278 1.42 5.98 -0.72
CA ASN A 278 0.57 5.10 -1.51
C ASN A 278 -0.67 5.82 -2.04
N SER A 279 -1.33 6.63 -1.20
CA SER A 279 -2.49 7.45 -1.60
C SER A 279 -2.11 8.43 -2.71
N MET A 280 -0.99 9.15 -2.53
CA MET A 280 -0.50 10.09 -3.54
C MET A 280 -0.21 9.39 -4.87
N LYS A 281 0.43 8.21 -4.85
CA LYS A 281 0.67 7.43 -6.07
C LYS A 281 -0.62 6.94 -6.72
N ALA A 282 -1.61 6.50 -5.93
CA ALA A 282 -2.92 6.10 -6.45
C ALA A 282 -3.65 7.27 -7.12
N GLU A 283 -3.68 8.44 -6.48
CA GLU A 283 -4.28 9.67 -7.03
C GLU A 283 -3.58 10.12 -8.32
N THR A 284 -2.25 10.01 -8.36
CA THR A 284 -1.45 10.29 -9.56
C THR A 284 -1.83 9.38 -10.72
N LEU A 285 -1.99 8.07 -10.46
CA LEU A 285 -2.37 7.13 -11.49
C LEU A 285 -3.82 7.29 -11.96
N LEU A 286 -4.72 7.82 -11.13
CA LEU A 286 -6.05 8.25 -11.58
C LEU A 286 -5.99 9.43 -12.57
N LEU A 287 -5.03 10.35 -12.39
CA LEU A 287 -4.80 11.41 -13.38
C LEU A 287 -4.21 10.83 -14.67
N VAL A 288 -3.22 9.95 -14.58
CA VAL A 288 -2.65 9.24 -15.75
C VAL A 288 -3.73 8.47 -16.50
N GLN A 289 -4.64 7.80 -15.80
CA GLN A 289 -5.75 7.05 -16.39
C GLN A 289 -6.61 7.91 -17.33
N ARG A 290 -6.86 9.17 -16.98
CA ARG A 290 -7.63 10.11 -17.82
C ARG A 290 -6.92 10.47 -19.12
N ALA A 291 -5.58 10.42 -19.13
CA ALA A 291 -4.74 10.75 -20.27
C ALA A 291 -4.25 9.51 -21.06
N ALA A 292 -4.34 8.30 -20.49
CA ALA A 292 -3.82 7.07 -21.07
C ALA A 292 -4.72 6.51 -22.18
N ILE A 293 -4.56 7.02 -23.39
CA ILE A 293 -5.43 6.66 -24.53
C ILE A 293 -4.85 5.51 -25.37
N ASN A 294 -3.53 5.43 -25.53
CA ASN A 294 -2.89 4.46 -26.42
C ASN A 294 -2.52 3.14 -25.70
N PRO A 295 -2.37 2.01 -26.43
CA PRO A 295 -2.06 0.70 -25.82
C PRO A 295 -0.79 0.69 -24.97
N LYS A 296 0.26 1.39 -25.40
CA LYS A 296 1.53 1.44 -24.66
C LYS A 296 1.36 2.13 -23.31
N SER A 297 0.71 3.30 -23.26
CA SER A 297 0.50 4.04 -22.03
C SER A 297 -0.52 3.36 -21.10
N ARG A 298 -1.55 2.70 -21.64
CA ARG A 298 -2.48 1.87 -20.85
C ARG A 298 -1.78 0.68 -20.19
N PHE A 299 -0.90 0.00 -20.94
CA PHE A 299 -0.13 -1.09 -20.36
C PHE A 299 0.83 -0.61 -19.27
N GLU A 300 1.53 0.50 -19.51
CA GLU A 300 2.41 1.10 -18.51
C GLU A 300 1.63 1.47 -17.24
N LEU A 301 0.48 2.13 -17.37
CA LEU A 301 -0.45 2.40 -16.26
C LEU A 301 -0.82 1.11 -15.51
N GLY A 302 -1.23 0.07 -16.24
CA GLY A 302 -1.62 -1.21 -15.65
C GLY A 302 -0.49 -1.90 -14.90
N ALA A 303 0.68 -1.99 -15.52
CA ALA A 303 1.88 -2.61 -14.95
C ALA A 303 2.33 -1.88 -13.68
N THR A 304 2.47 -0.56 -13.74
CA THR A 304 2.86 0.28 -12.60
C THR A 304 1.83 0.20 -11.46
N SER A 305 0.54 0.22 -11.79
CA SER A 305 -0.54 0.08 -10.79
C SER A 305 -0.46 -1.25 -10.05
N ILE A 306 -0.14 -2.35 -10.74
CA ILE A 306 0.02 -3.68 -10.13
C ILE A 306 1.24 -3.74 -9.21
N GLU A 307 2.37 -3.16 -9.61
CA GLU A 307 3.56 -3.08 -8.76
C GLU A 307 3.30 -2.31 -7.48
N LEU A 308 2.64 -1.15 -7.59
CA LEU A 308 2.30 -0.34 -6.43
C LEU A 308 1.26 -1.02 -5.55
N ALA A 309 0.28 -1.73 -6.12
CA ALA A 309 -0.68 -2.51 -5.34
C ALA A 309 0.03 -3.58 -4.49
N ARG A 310 1.05 -4.25 -5.04
CA ARG A 310 1.86 -5.22 -4.29
C ARG A 310 2.68 -4.58 -3.17
N HIS A 311 3.24 -3.40 -3.39
CA HIS A 311 3.91 -2.64 -2.32
C HIS A 311 2.92 -2.28 -1.21
N ALA A 312 1.72 -1.82 -1.56
CA ALA A 312 0.67 -1.50 -0.61
C ALA A 312 0.24 -2.74 0.21
N ILE A 313 0.04 -3.90 -0.43
CA ILE A 313 -0.22 -5.19 0.25
C ILE A 313 0.93 -5.56 1.21
N ALA A 314 2.18 -5.35 0.81
CA ALA A 314 3.32 -5.66 1.65
C ALA A 314 3.35 -4.84 2.95
N MET A 315 2.79 -3.62 2.91
CA MET A 315 2.65 -2.66 4.00
C MET A 315 1.32 -2.76 4.76
N ASP A 316 0.46 -3.73 4.44
CA ASP A 316 -0.89 -3.86 5.01
C ASP A 316 -1.87 -2.73 4.62
N ASP A 317 -1.50 -1.92 3.64
CA ASP A 317 -2.33 -0.86 3.06
C ASP A 317 -3.26 -1.42 1.99
N TYR A 318 -4.26 -2.18 2.44
CA TYR A 318 -5.23 -2.80 1.55
C TYR A 318 -6.17 -1.79 0.89
N THR A 319 -6.38 -0.62 1.49
CA THR A 319 -7.21 0.44 0.92
C THR A 319 -6.56 0.98 -0.35
N SER A 320 -5.28 1.34 -0.31
CA SER A 320 -4.55 1.78 -1.51
C SER A 320 -4.38 0.64 -2.51
N ALA A 321 -4.13 -0.59 -2.05
CA ALA A 321 -4.01 -1.75 -2.93
C ALA A 321 -5.28 -1.98 -3.77
N GLU A 322 -6.48 -1.83 -3.18
CA GLU A 322 -7.76 -1.95 -3.88
C GLU A 322 -7.96 -0.85 -4.93
N GLN A 323 -7.59 0.39 -4.61
CA GLN A 323 -7.66 1.49 -5.57
C GLN A 323 -6.71 1.22 -6.74
N LEU A 324 -5.45 0.86 -6.45
CA LEU A 324 -4.43 0.59 -7.45
C LEU A 324 -4.79 -0.60 -8.35
N VAL A 325 -5.29 -1.71 -7.81
CA VAL A 325 -5.71 -2.86 -8.64
C VAL A 325 -6.93 -2.53 -9.49
N THR A 326 -7.80 -1.61 -9.04
CA THR A 326 -8.93 -1.11 -9.83
C THR A 326 -8.46 -0.26 -11.00
N ILE A 327 -7.48 0.62 -10.78
CA ILE A 327 -6.82 1.38 -11.85
C ILE A 327 -6.15 0.41 -12.83
N ALA A 328 -5.43 -0.60 -12.34
CA ALA A 328 -4.82 -1.62 -13.17
C ALA A 328 -5.83 -2.35 -14.06
N ALA A 329 -7.01 -2.69 -13.51
CA ALA A 329 -8.07 -3.37 -14.25
C ALA A 329 -8.63 -2.50 -15.40
N SER A 330 -8.58 -1.17 -15.27
CA SER A 330 -9.04 -0.26 -16.32
C SER A 330 -8.17 -0.25 -17.57
N ALA A 331 -6.91 -0.67 -17.44
CA ALA A 331 -6.04 -0.92 -18.59
C ALA A 331 -6.52 -2.12 -19.42
N GLY A 332 -7.47 -2.91 -18.93
CA GLY A 332 -8.17 -3.96 -19.67
C GLY A 332 -7.24 -5.02 -20.26
N ARG A 333 -7.67 -5.60 -21.38
CA ARG A 333 -6.89 -6.57 -22.15
C ARG A 333 -6.04 -5.86 -23.21
N THR A 334 -5.21 -4.92 -22.76
CA THR A 334 -4.41 -4.12 -23.70
C THR A 334 -3.28 -4.96 -24.30
N PRO A 335 -3.26 -5.19 -25.63
CA PRO A 335 -2.17 -5.92 -26.28
C PRO A 335 -0.93 -5.04 -26.35
N VAL A 336 0.24 -5.63 -26.10
CA VAL A 336 1.54 -4.96 -26.23
C VAL A 336 2.50 -5.83 -27.01
N GLU A 337 3.21 -5.20 -27.93
CA GLU A 337 4.22 -5.85 -28.75
C GLU A 337 5.30 -6.52 -27.87
N GLY A 338 5.58 -7.81 -28.11
CA GLY A 338 6.56 -8.57 -27.34
C GLY A 338 6.05 -9.14 -26.01
N LEU A 339 4.73 -9.20 -25.81
CA LEU A 339 4.06 -9.96 -24.76
C LEU A 339 3.03 -10.89 -25.42
N LEU A 340 3.09 -12.20 -25.14
CA LEU A 340 2.01 -13.10 -25.58
C LEU A 340 0.79 -12.88 -24.69
N GLY A 341 -0.32 -12.56 -25.34
CA GLY A 341 -1.65 -12.53 -24.75
C GLY A 341 -2.07 -11.15 -24.27
N ALA A 342 -3.20 -10.69 -24.80
CA ALA A 342 -3.95 -9.55 -24.26
C ALA A 342 -4.38 -9.77 -22.79
N ASP A 343 -4.29 -11.02 -22.30
CA ASP A 343 -4.79 -11.43 -20.98
C ASP A 343 -3.73 -11.42 -19.87
N PHE A 344 -2.42 -11.25 -20.16
CA PHE A 344 -1.39 -11.31 -19.10
C PHE A 344 -1.66 -10.30 -17.98
N LEU A 345 -1.96 -9.05 -18.33
CA LEU A 345 -2.28 -8.01 -17.36
C LEU A 345 -3.54 -8.37 -16.55
N ALA A 346 -4.58 -8.88 -17.23
CA ALA A 346 -5.82 -9.30 -16.59
C ALA A 346 -5.61 -10.46 -15.60
N ASN A 347 -4.76 -11.43 -15.95
CA ASN A 347 -4.38 -12.54 -15.07
C ASN A 347 -3.62 -12.03 -13.84
N GLN A 348 -2.70 -11.06 -14.02
CA GLN A 348 -1.98 -10.42 -12.90
C GLN A 348 -2.93 -9.60 -12.01
N VAL A 349 -3.91 -8.90 -12.58
CA VAL A 349 -4.97 -8.20 -11.84
C VAL A 349 -5.80 -9.19 -11.00
N SER A 350 -6.21 -10.32 -11.58
CA SER A 350 -6.94 -11.37 -10.84
C SER A 350 -6.11 -11.88 -9.67
N PHE A 351 -4.85 -12.23 -9.92
CA PHE A 351 -3.95 -12.72 -8.89
C PHE A 351 -3.78 -11.71 -7.73
N VAL A 352 -3.59 -10.43 -8.04
CA VAL A 352 -3.47 -9.38 -7.01
C VAL A 352 -4.79 -9.16 -6.26
N ARG A 353 -5.95 -9.28 -6.92
CA ARG A 353 -7.25 -9.22 -6.24
C ARG A 353 -7.43 -10.35 -5.23
N ASP A 354 -7.02 -11.56 -5.59
CA ASP A 354 -7.07 -12.71 -4.67
C ASP A 354 -6.13 -12.51 -3.48
N ASP A 355 -4.94 -11.94 -3.71
CA ASP A 355 -4.00 -11.58 -2.64
C ASP A 355 -4.56 -10.47 -1.73
N ILE A 356 -5.23 -9.46 -2.28
CA ILE A 356 -5.90 -8.40 -1.51
C ILE A 356 -7.04 -8.98 -0.67
N ALA A 357 -7.93 -9.78 -1.27
CA ALA A 357 -9.07 -10.35 -0.58
C ALA A 357 -8.62 -11.22 0.61
N ARG A 358 -7.69 -12.14 0.37
CA ARG A 358 -7.09 -12.99 1.41
C ARG A 358 -6.39 -12.13 2.47
N GLY A 359 -5.61 -11.15 2.04
CA GLY A 359 -4.89 -10.25 2.94
C GLY A 359 -5.80 -9.45 3.86
N LYS A 360 -6.87 -8.85 3.32
CA LYS A 360 -7.87 -8.08 4.09
C LYS A 360 -8.58 -8.94 5.11
N GLU A 361 -8.99 -10.14 4.72
CA GLU A 361 -9.65 -11.09 5.62
C GLU A 361 -8.76 -11.36 6.85
N TYR A 362 -7.51 -11.80 6.62
CA TYR A 362 -6.58 -12.04 7.73
C TYR A 362 -6.27 -10.78 8.53
N TYR A 363 -5.94 -9.67 7.86
CA TYR A 363 -5.50 -8.43 8.51
C TYR A 363 -6.58 -7.84 9.43
N SER A 364 -7.86 -7.98 9.05
CA SER A 364 -8.99 -7.56 9.88
C SER A 364 -8.99 -8.19 11.27
N HIS A 365 -8.41 -9.38 11.42
CA HIS A 365 -8.30 -10.11 12.68
C HIS A 365 -6.97 -9.90 13.41
N VAL A 366 -5.87 -9.58 12.69
CA VAL A 366 -4.53 -9.53 13.28
C VAL A 366 -3.98 -8.14 13.53
N TRP A 367 -4.55 -7.06 12.98
CA TRP A 367 -3.96 -5.72 13.09
C TRP A 367 -3.76 -5.26 14.55
N LYS A 368 -4.72 -5.50 15.45
CA LYS A 368 -4.57 -5.18 16.89
C LYS A 368 -3.52 -6.04 17.59
N LEU A 369 -3.39 -7.30 17.16
CA LEU A 369 -2.35 -8.21 17.68
C LEU A 369 -0.98 -7.73 17.21
N ALA A 370 -0.88 -7.23 15.98
CA ALA A 370 0.33 -6.65 15.44
C ALA A 370 0.75 -5.38 16.20
N GLU A 371 -0.19 -4.48 16.52
CA GLU A 371 0.07 -3.32 17.36
C GLU A 371 0.60 -3.73 18.74
N ARG A 372 -0.02 -4.74 19.37
CA ARG A 372 0.41 -5.26 20.67
C ARG A 372 1.86 -5.77 20.66
N LEU A 373 2.33 -6.35 19.57
CA LEU A 373 3.73 -6.81 19.43
C LEU A 373 4.75 -5.67 19.47
N ARG A 374 4.33 -4.41 19.33
CA ARG A 374 5.21 -3.25 19.51
C ARG A 374 5.64 -3.10 20.97
N ASP A 375 4.68 -3.23 21.89
CA ASP A 375 4.89 -3.04 23.32
C ASP A 375 5.22 -4.36 24.03
N GLU A 376 4.67 -5.47 23.52
CA GLU A 376 4.84 -6.82 24.06
C GLU A 376 5.36 -7.79 22.97
N PRO A 377 6.63 -7.70 22.53
CA PRO A 377 7.15 -8.49 21.40
C PRO A 377 7.17 -10.01 21.61
N SER A 378 7.02 -10.47 22.86
CA SER A 378 6.99 -11.88 23.24
C SER A 378 5.58 -12.43 23.46
N ASP A 379 4.51 -11.65 23.23
CA ASP A 379 3.13 -12.13 23.40
C ASP A 379 2.87 -13.37 22.51
N PRO A 380 2.59 -14.56 23.09
CA PRO A 380 2.54 -15.80 22.32
C PRO A 380 1.42 -15.83 21.28
N ARG A 381 0.22 -15.37 21.66
CA ARG A 381 -0.95 -15.35 20.78
C ARG A 381 -0.73 -14.42 19.59
N SER A 382 -0.24 -13.21 19.85
CA SER A 382 0.00 -12.23 18.80
C SER A 382 1.07 -12.71 17.83
N ASN A 383 2.15 -13.30 18.32
CA ASN A 383 3.18 -13.88 17.48
C ASN A 383 2.64 -15.02 16.57
N VAL A 384 1.81 -15.92 17.10
CA VAL A 384 1.23 -17.01 16.29
C VAL A 384 0.31 -16.47 15.20
N GLU A 385 -0.66 -15.62 15.54
CA GLU A 385 -1.66 -15.15 14.58
C GLU A 385 -1.03 -14.22 13.53
N CYS A 386 -0.12 -13.34 13.92
CA CYS A 386 0.67 -12.54 12.99
C CYS A 386 1.60 -13.41 12.13
N GLY A 387 2.23 -14.43 12.71
CA GLY A 387 3.08 -15.37 11.98
C GLY A 387 2.30 -16.18 10.94
N LYS A 388 1.09 -16.66 11.28
CA LYS A 388 0.17 -17.30 10.34
C LYS A 388 -0.23 -16.36 9.21
N TYR A 389 -0.55 -15.10 9.51
CA TYR A 389 -0.83 -14.10 8.49
C TYR A 389 0.35 -13.92 7.52
N LEU A 390 1.58 -13.78 8.04
CA LEU A 390 2.78 -13.68 7.21
C LEU A 390 2.98 -14.91 6.33
N CYS A 391 2.82 -16.12 6.87
CA CYS A 391 2.95 -17.36 6.13
C CYS A 391 1.83 -17.52 5.07
N PHE A 392 0.57 -17.51 5.49
CA PHE A 392 -0.57 -17.94 4.68
C PHE A 392 -1.13 -16.84 3.77
N ALA A 393 -1.10 -15.58 4.20
CA ALA A 393 -1.56 -14.48 3.35
C ALA A 393 -0.43 -13.95 2.47
N LYS A 394 0.75 -13.71 3.07
CA LYS A 394 1.87 -13.04 2.40
C LYS A 394 2.94 -13.97 1.80
N ASN A 395 2.90 -15.29 2.03
CA ASN A 395 3.95 -16.27 1.64
C ASN A 395 5.33 -15.96 2.26
N ALA A 396 5.37 -15.19 3.35
CA ALA A 396 6.58 -14.75 4.03
C ALA A 396 7.03 -15.73 5.12
N TRP A 397 7.16 -17.01 4.77
CA TRP A 397 7.49 -18.11 5.69
C TRP A 397 8.75 -17.86 6.52
N ALA A 398 9.78 -17.26 5.92
CA ALA A 398 11.05 -16.96 6.61
C ALA A 398 10.89 -15.97 7.77
N VAL A 399 9.86 -15.11 7.73
CA VAL A 399 9.54 -14.13 8.78
C VAL A 399 8.45 -14.68 9.71
N GLY A 400 7.46 -15.38 9.16
CA GLY A 400 6.33 -15.91 9.92
C GLY A 400 6.65 -17.12 10.81
N LEU A 401 7.49 -18.07 10.35
CA LEU A 401 7.84 -19.25 11.14
C LEU A 401 8.52 -18.92 12.48
N PRO A 402 9.50 -17.99 12.55
CA PRO A 402 10.05 -17.53 13.84
C PRO A 402 8.99 -16.98 14.80
N MET A 403 7.94 -16.32 14.29
CA MET A 403 6.85 -15.82 15.12
C MET A 403 5.96 -16.97 15.59
N ILE A 404 5.59 -17.90 14.71
CA ILE A 404 4.80 -19.09 15.07
C ILE A 404 5.51 -19.91 16.16
N ALA A 405 6.84 -20.03 16.10
CA ALA A 405 7.65 -20.73 17.09
C ALA A 405 7.59 -20.10 18.51
N LYS A 406 7.22 -18.82 18.64
CA LYS A 406 7.01 -18.18 19.96
C LYS A 406 5.65 -18.50 20.60
N GLY A 407 4.82 -19.30 19.94
CA GLY A 407 3.48 -19.66 20.39
C GLY A 407 3.41 -20.71 21.50
N ASP A 408 2.25 -20.81 22.15
CA ASP A 408 2.01 -21.77 23.22
C ASP A 408 1.63 -23.18 22.74
N ASN A 409 1.19 -23.35 21.49
CA ASN A 409 0.87 -24.67 20.94
C ASN A 409 2.16 -25.47 20.68
N PRO A 410 2.41 -26.58 21.41
CA PRO A 410 3.67 -27.30 21.31
C PRO A 410 3.89 -27.99 19.96
N GLY A 411 2.82 -28.50 19.33
CA GLY A 411 2.92 -29.18 18.03
C GLY A 411 3.25 -28.21 16.90
N LEU A 412 2.54 -27.07 16.85
CA LEU A 412 2.78 -26.03 15.85
C LEU A 412 4.13 -25.34 16.05
N ARG A 413 4.53 -25.09 17.31
CA ARG A 413 5.86 -24.55 17.65
C ARG A 413 6.97 -25.47 17.15
N ALA A 414 6.94 -26.75 17.55
CA ALA A 414 7.97 -27.72 17.17
C ALA A 414 8.05 -27.90 15.65
N LEU A 415 6.91 -27.86 14.95
CA LEU A 415 6.89 -27.93 13.49
C LEU A 415 7.52 -26.68 12.85
N ALA A 416 7.19 -25.47 13.35
CA ALA A 416 7.77 -24.24 12.85
C ALA A 416 9.29 -24.19 13.07
N GLU A 417 9.77 -24.60 14.24
CA GLU A 417 11.20 -24.73 14.57
C GLU A 417 11.92 -25.69 13.64
N LYS A 418 11.33 -26.88 13.41
CA LYS A 418 11.89 -27.87 12.50
C LYS A 418 11.95 -27.37 11.07
N GLU A 419 10.94 -26.64 10.61
CA GLU A 419 10.89 -26.11 9.25
C GLU A 419 11.90 -24.98 9.00
N MET A 420 12.22 -24.17 10.02
CA MET A 420 13.28 -23.16 9.92
C MET A 420 14.66 -23.77 9.61
N GLN A 421 14.83 -25.06 9.90
CA GLN A 421 16.02 -25.84 9.56
C GLN A 421 15.63 -27.04 8.68
N PRO A 422 15.20 -26.79 7.43
CA PRO A 422 14.56 -27.83 6.65
C PRO A 422 15.57 -28.92 6.26
N PRO A 423 15.21 -30.21 6.41
CA PRO A 423 16.09 -31.32 6.08
C PRO A 423 16.41 -31.40 4.59
N LEU A 424 17.63 -31.84 4.27
CA LEU A 424 18.10 -32.04 2.90
C LEU A 424 17.65 -33.38 2.29
N GLU A 425 17.37 -34.36 3.15
CA GLU A 425 17.01 -35.72 2.76
C GLU A 425 15.52 -35.87 2.46
N THR A 426 15.19 -36.75 1.50
CA THR A 426 13.81 -37.05 1.08
C THR A 426 12.92 -37.41 2.26
N THR A 427 13.38 -38.28 3.15
CA THR A 427 12.62 -38.78 4.32
C THR A 427 12.27 -37.65 5.29
N GLY A 428 13.20 -36.73 5.53
CA GLY A 428 12.96 -35.57 6.40
C GLY A 428 11.93 -34.60 5.82
N ARG A 429 11.99 -34.36 4.50
CA ARG A 429 11.02 -33.49 3.80
C ARG A 429 9.63 -34.10 3.78
N LEU A 430 9.55 -35.41 3.54
CA LEU A 430 8.31 -36.16 3.63
C LEU A 430 7.69 -36.03 5.03
N ALA A 431 8.49 -36.20 6.08
CA ALA A 431 8.03 -36.05 7.46
C ALA A 431 7.56 -34.63 7.81
N LEU A 432 8.11 -33.57 7.18
CA LEU A 432 7.56 -32.22 7.30
C LEU A 432 6.17 -32.12 6.64
N GLY A 433 6.02 -32.67 5.43
CA GLY A 433 4.72 -32.72 4.75
C GLY A 433 3.67 -33.46 5.56
N ASP A 434 4.02 -34.63 6.11
CA ASP A 434 3.15 -35.44 6.97
C ASP A 434 2.73 -34.67 8.23
N ALA A 435 3.65 -33.94 8.86
CA ALA A 435 3.36 -33.14 10.05
C ALA A 435 2.42 -31.97 9.75
N TRP A 436 2.62 -31.24 8.65
CA TRP A 436 1.68 -30.20 8.21
C TRP A 436 0.30 -30.76 7.90
N TRP A 437 0.25 -31.92 7.25
CA TRP A 437 -1.01 -32.59 6.92
C TRP A 437 -1.76 -33.03 8.18
N ALA A 438 -1.07 -33.62 9.15
CA ALA A 438 -1.65 -34.01 10.43
C ALA A 438 -2.20 -32.82 11.22
N LEU A 439 -1.52 -31.67 11.20
CA LEU A 439 -2.07 -30.44 11.77
C LEU A 439 -3.33 -29.97 11.03
N ALA A 440 -3.36 -30.08 9.71
CA ALA A 440 -4.52 -29.71 8.90
C ALA A 440 -5.80 -30.48 9.27
N GLU A 441 -5.66 -31.74 9.68
CA GLU A 441 -6.76 -32.60 10.12
C GLU A 441 -7.35 -32.17 11.48
N ASN A 442 -6.60 -31.41 12.27
CA ASN A 442 -6.96 -30.99 13.62
C ASN A 442 -7.35 -29.51 13.74
N VAL A 443 -7.37 -28.77 12.64
CA VAL A 443 -7.79 -27.36 12.61
C VAL A 443 -9.14 -27.17 11.90
N GLY A 444 -9.74 -26.00 12.11
CA GLY A 444 -11.00 -25.62 11.47
C GLY A 444 -10.88 -25.49 9.94
N PRO A 445 -12.01 -25.53 9.20
CA PRO A 445 -12.02 -25.47 7.74
C PRO A 445 -11.30 -24.25 7.15
N SER A 446 -11.34 -23.10 7.82
CA SER A 446 -10.69 -21.85 7.39
C SER A 446 -9.16 -21.95 7.35
N GLU A 447 -8.56 -22.73 8.24
CA GLU A 447 -7.10 -22.90 8.29
C GLU A 447 -6.63 -24.14 7.53
N ARG A 448 -7.46 -25.19 7.46
CA ARG A 448 -7.10 -26.48 6.88
C ARG A 448 -6.45 -26.38 5.51
N ALA A 449 -7.01 -25.57 4.62
CA ALA A 449 -6.50 -25.39 3.26
C ALA A 449 -5.06 -24.88 3.24
N ASN A 450 -4.68 -23.95 4.13
CA ASN A 450 -3.32 -23.39 4.17
C ASN A 450 -2.29 -24.41 4.67
N TYR A 451 -2.66 -25.22 5.67
CA TYR A 451 -1.79 -26.27 6.18
C TYR A 451 -1.60 -27.39 5.15
N GLN A 452 -2.69 -27.78 4.47
CA GLN A 452 -2.65 -28.70 3.34
C GLN A 452 -1.76 -28.16 2.21
N GLN A 453 -1.88 -26.89 1.86
CA GLN A 453 -1.05 -26.24 0.85
C GLN A 453 0.43 -26.29 1.22
N ARG A 454 0.79 -26.05 2.49
CA ARG A 454 2.18 -26.18 2.95
C ARG A 454 2.66 -27.63 2.94
N ALA A 455 1.80 -28.58 3.30
CA ALA A 455 2.11 -30.01 3.21
C ALA A 455 2.43 -30.41 1.76
N LYS A 456 1.60 -29.98 0.78
CA LYS A 456 1.85 -30.17 -0.65
C LYS A 456 3.21 -29.64 -1.08
N CYS A 457 3.60 -28.44 -0.64
CA CYS A 457 4.92 -27.88 -0.92
C CYS A 457 6.06 -28.84 -0.49
N TRP A 458 5.97 -29.40 0.72
CA TRP A 458 6.98 -30.32 1.23
C TRP A 458 6.97 -31.70 0.55
N TYR A 459 5.79 -32.20 0.20
CA TYR A 459 5.65 -33.42 -0.58
C TYR A 459 6.30 -33.29 -1.96
N LEU A 460 6.02 -32.21 -2.69
CA LEU A 460 6.65 -31.96 -3.99
C LEU A 460 8.17 -31.83 -3.86
N ARG A 461 8.67 -31.14 -2.83
CA ARG A 461 10.12 -31.04 -2.52
C ARG A 461 10.74 -32.38 -2.14
N ALA A 462 9.99 -33.30 -1.56
CA ALA A 462 10.46 -34.66 -1.28
C ALA A 462 10.54 -35.47 -2.57
N ILE A 463 9.50 -35.44 -3.42
CA ILE A 463 9.48 -36.13 -4.71
C ILE A 463 10.58 -35.62 -5.63
N GLY A 464 10.73 -34.29 -5.76
CA GLY A 464 11.78 -33.68 -6.58
C GLY A 464 13.20 -34.02 -6.12
N ARG A 465 13.40 -34.27 -4.81
CA ARG A 465 14.71 -34.61 -4.23
C ARG A 465 15.11 -36.07 -4.40
N GLU A 466 14.14 -36.98 -4.53
CA GLU A 466 14.41 -38.41 -4.60
C GLU A 466 15.15 -38.76 -5.89
N ALA A 467 16.43 -39.13 -5.81
CA ALA A 467 17.26 -39.38 -6.99
C ALA A 467 16.91 -40.71 -7.69
N ASP A 468 16.47 -41.72 -6.95
CA ASP A 468 16.10 -43.03 -7.49
C ASP A 468 14.73 -42.95 -8.19
N ILE A 469 14.71 -43.23 -9.48
CA ILE A 469 13.52 -43.11 -10.33
C ILE A 469 12.38 -44.03 -9.84
N SER A 470 12.71 -45.24 -9.38
CA SER A 470 11.72 -46.20 -8.86
C SER A 470 11.12 -45.71 -7.55
N LYS A 471 11.96 -45.26 -6.62
CA LYS A 471 11.49 -44.70 -5.33
C LYS A 471 10.68 -43.43 -5.53
N ARG A 472 11.10 -42.55 -6.44
CA ARG A 472 10.36 -41.34 -6.82
C ARG A 472 8.97 -41.68 -7.35
N GLY A 473 8.87 -42.67 -8.24
CA GLY A 473 7.59 -43.17 -8.77
C GLY A 473 6.67 -43.70 -7.67
N LYS A 474 7.20 -44.51 -6.74
CA LYS A 474 6.44 -45.01 -5.59
C LYS A 474 5.97 -43.87 -4.68
N LEU A 475 6.80 -42.85 -4.47
CA LEU A 475 6.45 -41.70 -3.63
C LEU A 475 5.33 -40.86 -4.27
N ARG A 476 5.34 -40.68 -5.60
CA ARG A 476 4.24 -40.02 -6.34
C ARG A 476 2.92 -40.74 -6.12
N VAL A 477 2.89 -42.06 -6.31
CA VAL A 477 1.68 -42.88 -6.11
C VAL A 477 1.19 -42.78 -4.67
N LYS A 478 2.11 -42.90 -3.70
CA LYS A 478 1.77 -42.78 -2.26
C LYS A 478 1.09 -41.44 -1.92
N LEU A 479 1.51 -40.35 -2.55
CA LEU A 479 1.04 -39.00 -2.22
C LEU A 479 -0.08 -38.50 -3.15
N GLN A 480 -0.44 -39.27 -4.18
CA GLN A 480 -1.37 -38.85 -5.23
C GLN A 480 -2.72 -38.37 -4.68
N GLU A 481 -3.32 -39.11 -3.74
CA GLU A 481 -4.63 -38.74 -3.16
C GLU A 481 -4.56 -37.42 -2.39
N ARG A 482 -3.49 -37.19 -1.62
CA ARG A 482 -3.29 -35.94 -0.87
C ARG A 482 -3.04 -34.77 -1.81
N LEU A 483 -2.24 -34.97 -2.85
CA LEU A 483 -1.93 -33.94 -3.84
C LEU A 483 -3.16 -33.56 -4.67
N ALA A 484 -4.02 -34.54 -5.00
CA ALA A 484 -5.25 -34.32 -5.78
C ALA A 484 -6.32 -33.53 -5.01
N GLN A 485 -6.32 -33.59 -3.67
CA GLN A 485 -7.23 -32.79 -2.83
C GLN A 485 -6.92 -31.29 -2.86
N ILE A 486 -5.72 -30.91 -3.29
CA ILE A 486 -5.27 -29.52 -3.31
C ILE A 486 -5.09 -29.09 -4.77
N PRO A 487 -6.07 -28.39 -5.36
CA PRO A 487 -6.02 -28.03 -6.77
C PRO A 487 -4.78 -27.18 -7.07
N ALA A 488 -4.19 -27.37 -8.25
CA ALA A 488 -3.14 -26.48 -8.70
C ALA A 488 -3.76 -25.13 -9.10
N GLN A 489 -3.04 -24.05 -8.82
CA GLN A 489 -3.45 -22.71 -9.22
C GLN A 489 -2.83 -22.35 -10.56
N PRO A 490 -3.64 -21.94 -11.55
CA PRO A 490 -3.11 -21.46 -12.81
C PRO A 490 -2.34 -20.16 -12.57
N ALA A 491 -1.21 -20.00 -13.26
CA ALA A 491 -0.42 -18.78 -13.17
C ALA A 491 0.37 -18.52 -14.45
N GLN A 492 0.78 -17.26 -14.62
CA GLN A 492 1.73 -16.85 -15.64
C GLN A 492 2.88 -16.08 -15.01
N LEU A 493 4.09 -16.36 -15.48
CA LEU A 493 5.31 -15.70 -15.05
C LEU A 493 6.03 -15.13 -16.26
N ARG A 494 6.30 -13.83 -16.23
CA ARG A 494 7.17 -13.19 -17.21
C ARG A 494 8.54 -12.94 -16.59
N LEU A 495 9.59 -13.37 -17.28
CA LEU A 495 10.97 -13.10 -16.89
C LEU A 495 11.66 -12.29 -17.97
N GLN A 496 12.25 -11.17 -17.60
CA GLN A 496 13.17 -10.42 -18.45
C GLN A 496 14.54 -10.44 -17.81
N VAL A 497 15.57 -10.79 -18.58
CA VAL A 497 16.91 -10.92 -18.05
C VAL A 497 17.94 -10.70 -19.14
N GLU A 498 18.93 -9.88 -18.86
CA GLU A 498 20.10 -9.73 -19.72
C GLU A 498 21.22 -10.63 -19.20
N VAL A 499 21.77 -11.45 -20.07
CA VAL A 499 22.75 -12.48 -19.71
C VAL A 499 23.99 -12.30 -20.58
N GLU A 500 25.13 -12.15 -19.91
CA GLU A 500 26.45 -12.18 -20.51
C GLU A 500 27.05 -13.57 -20.25
N GLY A 501 27.32 -14.34 -21.31
CA GLY A 501 27.83 -15.70 -21.22
C GLY A 501 26.76 -16.74 -20.85
N GLY A 502 26.47 -16.92 -19.56
CA GLY A 502 25.50 -17.93 -19.14
C GLY A 502 24.89 -17.70 -17.75
N THR A 503 23.71 -18.26 -17.53
CA THR A 503 23.08 -18.26 -16.21
C THR A 503 22.12 -19.44 -16.06
N THR A 504 21.95 -19.92 -14.83
CA THR A 504 20.87 -20.85 -14.48
C THR A 504 19.92 -20.17 -13.51
N LEU A 505 18.64 -20.15 -13.85
CA LEU A 505 17.55 -19.68 -13.02
C LEU A 505 16.80 -20.90 -12.50
N ILE A 506 16.57 -20.97 -11.18
CA ILE A 506 15.69 -21.97 -10.57
C ILE A 506 14.49 -21.22 -10.03
N VAL A 507 13.33 -21.41 -10.63
CA VAL A 507 12.05 -20.84 -10.19
C VAL A 507 11.39 -21.86 -9.27
N ALA A 508 11.16 -21.50 -8.01
CA ALA A 508 10.47 -22.34 -7.03
C ALA A 508 9.37 -21.54 -6.32
N SER A 509 8.57 -22.22 -5.49
CA SER A 509 7.44 -21.63 -4.77
C SER A 509 7.82 -20.48 -3.82
N ASP A 510 9.06 -20.46 -3.32
CA ASP A 510 9.56 -19.45 -2.38
C ASP A 510 10.46 -18.38 -3.02
N GLY A 511 10.83 -18.53 -4.29
CA GLY A 511 11.66 -17.55 -4.98
C GLY A 511 12.30 -18.03 -6.27
N ILE A 512 13.01 -17.11 -6.92
CA ILE A 512 13.90 -17.38 -8.05
C ILE A 512 15.33 -17.32 -7.56
N TYR A 513 16.06 -18.42 -7.74
CA TYR A 513 17.46 -18.55 -7.40
C TYR A 513 18.29 -18.39 -8.66
N LEU A 514 19.14 -17.37 -8.67
CA LEU A 514 19.97 -17.05 -9.82
C LEU A 514 21.41 -17.49 -9.56
N TRP A 515 21.88 -18.39 -10.41
CA TRP A 515 23.25 -18.89 -10.45
C TRP A 515 23.96 -18.26 -11.65
N HIS A 516 24.71 -17.20 -11.37
CA HIS A 516 25.40 -16.41 -12.39
C HIS A 516 26.79 -16.97 -12.66
N THR A 517 27.17 -17.16 -13.92
CA THR A 517 28.54 -17.51 -14.28
C THR A 517 29.42 -16.31 -14.64
N TYR A 518 28.88 -15.23 -15.25
CA TYR A 518 29.70 -14.07 -15.67
C TYR A 518 29.03 -12.70 -15.47
N GLY A 519 27.76 -12.53 -15.84
CA GLY A 519 27.01 -11.29 -15.56
C GLY A 519 25.53 -11.41 -15.90
N VAL A 520 24.66 -11.04 -14.96
CA VAL A 520 23.21 -10.97 -15.19
C VAL A 520 22.72 -9.59 -14.84
N ARG A 521 22.05 -8.92 -15.77
CA ARG A 521 21.63 -7.53 -15.63
C ARG A 521 20.14 -7.40 -15.90
N ASN A 522 19.58 -6.27 -15.48
CA ASN A 522 18.23 -5.85 -15.86
C ASN A 522 17.17 -6.94 -15.61
N VAL A 523 17.29 -7.67 -14.49
CA VAL A 523 16.35 -8.73 -14.15
C VAL A 523 15.02 -8.10 -13.81
N LYS A 524 13.96 -8.50 -14.52
CA LYS A 524 12.58 -8.15 -14.19
C LYS A 524 11.73 -9.40 -14.06
N VAL A 525 10.93 -9.44 -13.00
CA VAL A 525 10.00 -10.54 -12.73
C VAL A 525 8.58 -9.98 -12.75
N ASN A 526 7.78 -10.43 -13.70
CA ASN A 526 6.53 -9.81 -14.12
C ASN A 526 6.75 -8.34 -14.51
N PHE A 527 6.42 -7.42 -13.61
CA PHE A 527 6.65 -5.99 -13.78
C PHE A 527 7.86 -5.52 -12.93
N HIS A 528 8.10 -6.19 -11.80
CA HIS A 528 9.05 -5.77 -10.78
C HIS A 528 10.50 -5.81 -11.26
N SER A 529 11.16 -4.66 -11.21
CA SER A 529 12.60 -4.54 -11.47
C SER A 529 13.42 -5.04 -10.29
N CYS A 530 14.12 -6.16 -10.50
CA CYS A 530 14.96 -6.81 -9.49
C CYS A 530 16.43 -6.37 -9.57
N GLY A 531 16.79 -5.50 -10.51
CA GLY A 531 18.13 -4.93 -10.65
C GLY A 531 19.16 -5.81 -11.37
N THR A 532 20.42 -5.54 -11.07
CA THR A 532 21.59 -6.13 -11.74
C THR A 532 22.45 -6.92 -10.76
N TYR A 533 22.88 -8.11 -11.19
CA TYR A 533 23.62 -9.09 -10.41
C TYR A 533 24.93 -9.44 -11.13
N MET A 534 25.98 -8.68 -10.83
CA MET A 534 27.32 -8.91 -11.36
C MET A 534 28.13 -9.82 -10.43
N GLN A 535 28.99 -10.65 -11.01
CA GLN A 535 29.96 -11.41 -10.23
C GLN A 535 31.06 -10.45 -9.74
N GLY A 536 31.25 -10.32 -8.42
CA GLY A 536 32.42 -9.65 -7.87
C GLY A 536 33.69 -10.50 -8.10
N ARG A 537 34.89 -9.89 -8.02
CA ARG A 537 36.19 -10.59 -8.14
C ARG A 537 36.33 -11.80 -7.19
N ARG A 538 35.52 -11.88 -6.12
CA ARG A 538 35.38 -13.05 -5.25
C ARG A 538 34.21 -13.91 -5.72
N LYS A 539 34.47 -15.17 -6.05
CA LYS A 539 33.48 -16.21 -6.33
C LYS A 539 32.50 -16.35 -5.15
N THR A 540 31.39 -15.61 -5.14
CA THR A 540 30.32 -15.83 -4.17
C THR A 540 29.64 -17.15 -4.52
N LYS A 541 29.81 -18.18 -3.68
CA LYS A 541 29.24 -19.52 -3.89
C LYS A 541 27.71 -19.61 -3.67
N ARG A 542 27.07 -18.54 -3.18
CA ARG A 542 25.63 -18.53 -2.87
C ARG A 542 24.85 -17.83 -3.99
N PRO A 543 23.70 -18.38 -4.44
CA PRO A 543 22.87 -17.76 -5.44
C PRO A 543 22.26 -16.45 -4.91
N LYS A 544 21.95 -15.53 -5.82
CA LYS A 544 21.09 -14.39 -5.52
C LYS A 544 19.64 -14.86 -5.55
N ILE A 545 18.81 -14.38 -4.63
CA ILE A 545 17.45 -14.89 -4.43
C ILE A 545 16.48 -13.72 -4.56
N ILE A 546 15.57 -13.83 -5.52
CA ILE A 546 14.39 -12.97 -5.62
C ILE A 546 13.27 -13.72 -4.89
N ARG A 547 12.81 -13.20 -3.76
CA ARG A 547 11.83 -13.90 -2.91
C ARG A 547 10.42 -13.80 -3.48
N ASN A 548 9.60 -14.83 -3.27
CA ASN A 548 8.20 -14.83 -3.69
C ASN A 548 7.24 -14.42 -2.56
N TYR A 549 7.43 -13.24 -1.96
CA TYR A 549 6.53 -12.70 -0.93
C TYR A 549 6.48 -11.18 -0.96
N GLY A 550 5.51 -10.58 -0.26
CA GLY A 550 5.39 -9.12 -0.15
C GLY A 550 5.36 -8.42 -1.52
N ALA A 551 6.13 -7.35 -1.66
CA ALA A 551 6.16 -6.55 -2.89
C ALA A 551 6.69 -7.33 -4.11
N THR A 552 7.50 -8.36 -3.87
CA THR A 552 8.11 -9.20 -4.92
C THR A 552 7.32 -10.49 -5.17
N ARG A 553 6.10 -10.63 -4.63
CA ARG A 553 5.25 -11.80 -4.87
C ARG A 553 4.88 -11.91 -6.36
N PHE A 554 5.30 -13.00 -7.01
CA PHE A 554 5.20 -13.18 -8.46
C PHE A 554 4.49 -14.48 -8.87
N LEU A 555 4.32 -15.45 -7.96
CA LEU A 555 3.55 -16.68 -8.17
C LEU A 555 2.71 -17.05 -6.94
N PRO A 556 1.54 -17.67 -7.10
CA PRO A 556 0.83 -18.28 -5.99
C PRO A 556 1.53 -19.57 -5.48
N GLU A 557 1.25 -19.96 -4.24
CA GLU A 557 1.84 -21.14 -3.59
C GLU A 557 1.39 -22.48 -4.22
N GLY A 558 0.30 -22.45 -4.99
CA GLY A 558 -0.36 -23.63 -5.55
C GLY A 558 0.02 -24.01 -6.97
N VAL A 559 1.00 -23.36 -7.59
CA VAL A 559 1.39 -23.70 -8.97
C VAL A 559 1.94 -25.12 -9.09
N ASP A 560 1.68 -25.75 -10.25
CA ASP A 560 2.27 -27.03 -10.62
C ASP A 560 3.50 -26.80 -11.51
N PHE A 561 4.70 -26.95 -10.92
CA PHE A 561 5.96 -26.79 -11.65
C PHE A 561 6.20 -27.89 -12.69
N ALA A 562 5.71 -29.11 -12.45
CA ALA A 562 5.92 -30.24 -13.36
C ALA A 562 5.14 -30.05 -14.67
N ARG A 563 4.07 -29.25 -14.64
CA ARG A 563 3.27 -28.90 -15.82
C ARG A 563 3.63 -27.54 -16.43
N ALA A 564 4.66 -26.86 -15.91
CA ALA A 564 5.08 -25.57 -16.41
C ALA A 564 5.52 -25.66 -17.89
N ARG A 565 5.16 -24.66 -18.69
CA ARG A 565 5.48 -24.59 -20.12
C ARG A 565 6.07 -23.25 -20.47
N LEU A 566 7.14 -23.26 -21.28
CA LEU A 566 7.64 -22.05 -21.94
C LEU A 566 6.74 -21.73 -23.12
N GLU A 567 5.80 -20.81 -22.93
CA GLU A 567 4.84 -20.42 -23.96
C GLU A 567 5.46 -19.44 -24.97
N TRP A 568 6.36 -18.57 -24.49
CA TRP A 568 7.04 -17.61 -25.35
C TRP A 568 8.49 -17.37 -24.96
N LYS A 569 9.30 -17.06 -25.97
CA LYS A 569 10.65 -16.51 -25.78
C LYS A 569 11.01 -15.50 -26.86
N LYS A 570 11.80 -14.50 -26.48
CA LYS A 570 12.53 -13.60 -27.37
C LYS A 570 13.94 -13.40 -26.82
N ALA A 571 14.94 -13.46 -27.70
CA ALA A 571 16.31 -13.06 -27.41
C ALA A 571 16.67 -11.86 -28.30
N SER A 572 17.44 -10.90 -27.78
CA SER A 572 17.89 -9.73 -28.55
C SER A 572 18.87 -10.09 -29.67
N HIS A 573 19.61 -11.19 -29.51
CA HIS A 573 20.56 -11.67 -30.50
C HIS A 573 20.31 -13.14 -30.90
N PRO A 574 20.69 -13.54 -32.13
CA PRO A 574 20.52 -14.92 -32.61
C PRO A 574 21.29 -15.97 -31.80
N TRP A 575 22.39 -15.58 -31.15
CA TRP A 575 23.22 -16.45 -30.32
C TRP A 575 22.64 -16.69 -28.91
N GLY A 576 21.70 -15.84 -28.46
CA GLY A 576 20.99 -16.00 -27.19
C GLY A 576 20.07 -17.23 -27.22
N LYS A 577 20.39 -18.25 -26.45
CA LYS A 577 19.65 -19.52 -26.39
C LYS A 577 19.15 -19.85 -24.99
N VAL A 578 17.90 -20.30 -24.92
CA VAL A 578 17.39 -21.09 -23.79
C VAL A 578 17.90 -22.51 -24.02
N THR A 579 18.95 -22.90 -23.31
CA THR A 579 19.62 -24.21 -23.48
C THR A 579 18.94 -25.32 -22.69
N THR A 580 18.23 -24.97 -21.63
CA THR A 580 17.53 -25.93 -20.77
C THR A 580 16.23 -25.30 -20.25
N PHE A 581 15.16 -26.09 -20.23
CA PHE A 581 13.87 -25.77 -19.60
C PHE A 581 13.35 -27.07 -18.98
N ASP A 582 13.77 -27.35 -17.74
CA ASP A 582 13.45 -28.60 -17.05
C ASP A 582 12.39 -28.34 -15.98
N ALA A 583 11.16 -28.76 -16.27
CA ALA A 583 10.05 -28.76 -15.32
C ALA A 583 10.18 -29.94 -14.36
N MET A 584 10.26 -29.66 -13.05
CA MET A 584 10.36 -30.64 -11.97
C MET A 584 9.18 -30.48 -11.01
N GLU A 585 9.06 -31.36 -10.03
CA GLU A 585 7.94 -31.36 -9.07
C GLU A 585 7.86 -30.09 -8.23
N ASP A 586 9.01 -29.59 -7.77
CA ASP A 586 9.11 -28.48 -6.82
C ASP A 586 9.71 -27.20 -7.41
N CYS A 587 10.28 -27.27 -8.61
CA CYS A 587 10.88 -26.13 -9.28
C CYS A 587 10.94 -26.27 -10.81
N LEU A 588 11.25 -25.16 -11.46
CA LEU A 588 11.56 -25.08 -12.89
C LEU A 588 13.00 -24.57 -13.04
N GLN A 589 13.84 -25.33 -13.75
CA GLN A 589 15.22 -24.94 -14.06
C GLN A 589 15.33 -24.42 -15.48
N ILE A 590 15.83 -23.19 -15.63
CA ILE A 590 16.01 -22.52 -16.92
C ILE A 590 17.48 -22.17 -17.08
N ARG A 591 18.13 -22.68 -18.14
CA ARG A 591 19.49 -22.28 -18.49
C ARG A 591 19.47 -21.38 -19.70
N LEU A 592 20.10 -20.22 -19.57
CA LEU A 592 20.27 -19.22 -20.62
C LEU A 592 21.76 -19.12 -20.95
N SER A 593 22.07 -19.01 -22.24
CA SER A 593 23.44 -18.83 -22.71
C SER A 593 23.51 -17.85 -23.86
N ASP A 594 24.62 -17.13 -23.93
CA ASP A 594 25.01 -16.26 -25.01
C ASP A 594 26.51 -16.44 -25.31
N SER A 595 26.83 -17.09 -26.43
CA SER A 595 28.21 -17.39 -26.84
C SER A 595 28.40 -17.30 -28.37
N PRO A 596 29.55 -16.81 -28.88
CA PRO A 596 30.73 -16.31 -28.15
C PRO A 596 30.82 -14.76 -28.14
N GLY A 597 30.79 -14.14 -26.95
CA GLY A 597 31.29 -12.78 -26.72
C GLY A 597 30.26 -11.64 -26.56
N GLY A 598 28.98 -11.94 -26.32
CA GLY A 598 27.91 -10.94 -26.19
C GLY A 598 27.13 -10.98 -24.89
N ALA A 599 26.24 -9.99 -24.73
CA ALA A 599 25.15 -10.00 -23.78
C ALA A 599 23.81 -10.05 -24.52
N SER A 600 22.95 -10.99 -24.14
CA SER A 600 21.63 -11.17 -24.76
C SER A 600 20.53 -10.87 -23.76
N ALA A 601 19.60 -10.01 -24.15
CA ALA A 601 18.37 -9.77 -23.41
C ALA A 601 17.33 -10.84 -23.78
N PHE A 602 16.91 -11.60 -22.78
CA PHE A 602 15.85 -12.59 -22.88
C PHE A 602 14.55 -12.02 -22.32
N THR A 603 13.44 -12.29 -23.00
CA THR A 603 12.11 -12.23 -22.39
C THR A 603 11.44 -13.60 -22.54
N LEU A 604 10.98 -14.15 -21.43
CA LEU A 604 10.35 -15.46 -21.33
C LEU A 604 8.94 -15.29 -20.75
N VAL A 605 7.96 -16.03 -21.29
CA VAL A 605 6.64 -16.18 -20.69
C VAL A 605 6.41 -17.64 -20.40
N ILE A 606 6.14 -17.93 -19.13
CA ILE A 606 5.98 -19.27 -18.58
C ILE A 606 4.56 -19.38 -18.06
N VAL A 607 3.88 -20.47 -18.42
CA VAL A 607 2.52 -20.77 -17.97
C VAL A 607 2.57 -21.98 -17.05
N PHE A 608 1.84 -21.87 -15.94
CA PHE A 608 1.53 -22.94 -15.01
C PHE A 608 0.05 -23.27 -15.19
N PRO A 609 -0.31 -24.34 -15.92
CA PRO A 609 -1.70 -24.74 -16.08
C PRO A 609 -2.27 -25.30 -14.76
N PRO A 610 -3.61 -25.34 -14.61
CA PRO A 610 -4.25 -26.00 -13.48
C PRO A 610 -4.08 -27.52 -13.54
#